data_AF-A0A7X6UEE2-F1
#
_entry.id   AF-A0A7X6UEE2-F1
#
_cell.length_a   1.000
_cell.length_b   1.000
_cell.length_c   1.000
_cell.angle_alpha   90.00
_cell.angle_beta   90.00
_cell.angle_gamma   90.00
#
_symmetry.space_group_name_H-M   'P 1'
#
loop_
_entity.id
_entity.type
_entity.pdbx_description
1 polymer ?
#
loop_
_entity_poly.entity_id
_entity_poly.type
_entity_poly.pdbx_seq_one_letter_code
_entity_poly.pdbx_strand_id
1 'polypeptide(L)'
;MKRKGILILFLVAALVLTVACGSRTFNAEELIMIRVSGANGFASAHVNTDRAAVEALLAEESAKLDEGDEKGLQRHFQREAALNSLVFTVDRTEGLKNGDELSIRADYDHQLAKDAGIRFRNVRFKYKVEGLKEAQPIDVKGQVALTFSGYDGRGLAALSLSGDLDLYKTDFDFVFSYGNTGLSNGDSVELKVIPDNRALTAKGKIAREQTLVFDVRGLPSLADIDLFEDLVLIFDGVSDQGLVSFDTSRLPAEWVEAGMPDELPVRFTALPSSGLANGDLVRIKALVDEDWFAERGLTATVTEKEFQVTGLKEYPRNLDGVDLVPLFEKIEPWLERDLAGRLDMNYWNKDIKTGDPVSRWDYRFNQGVIRLFYGYDQADRSHNFLAILLKVSVDGVCLETVPYQSYYEPGDRESSTLYLLYLIEEVMYDRPLVEDFREINLRFHGDVELDLISGFKGQYGGNQMMIVDVPVPADYEYDQAVTPVVP
;
A
#
# COMPACT_ATOMS: atom_id res chain seq x y z
N MET A 1 38.67 29.57 -58.19
CA MET A 1 40.05 29.04 -58.31
C MET A 1 41.02 29.93 -57.56
N LYS A 2 41.95 29.30 -56.82
CA LYS A 2 43.11 29.80 -56.05
C LYS A 2 42.92 29.92 -54.53
N ARG A 3 43.03 28.73 -53.89
CA ARG A 3 43.44 28.51 -52.50
C ARG A 3 44.85 29.07 -52.28
N LYS A 4 45.04 29.80 -51.17
CA LYS A 4 46.28 29.90 -50.39
C LYS A 4 45.78 30.00 -48.94
N GLY A 5 45.82 28.96 -48.11
CA GLY A 5 46.97 28.13 -47.79
C GLY A 5 47.75 28.85 -46.70
N ILE A 6 47.25 28.77 -45.46
CA ILE A 6 47.86 29.38 -44.28
C ILE A 6 49.24 28.76 -44.10
N LEU A 7 50.23 29.64 -44.10
CA LEU A 7 51.66 29.37 -44.05
C LEU A 7 52.02 28.89 -42.63
N ILE A 8 52.25 27.59 -42.47
CA ILE A 8 53.00 27.04 -41.34
C ILE A 8 54.47 27.36 -41.63
N LEU A 9 54.99 28.37 -40.94
CA LEU A 9 56.39 28.77 -41.06
C LEU A 9 57.25 27.77 -40.28
N PHE A 10 57.80 26.77 -40.98
CA PHE A 10 58.93 25.98 -40.48
C PHE A 10 60.15 26.91 -40.39
N LEU A 11 60.44 27.42 -39.19
CA LEU A 11 61.72 28.07 -38.93
C LEU A 11 62.75 26.98 -38.62
N VAL A 12 63.44 26.50 -39.66
CA VAL A 12 64.65 25.69 -39.51
C VAL A 12 65.76 26.60 -39.01
N ALA A 13 65.94 26.68 -37.69
CA ALA A 13 67.10 27.32 -37.08
C ALA A 13 68.22 26.28 -36.93
N ALA A 14 69.32 26.52 -37.63
CA ALA A 14 70.50 25.67 -37.66
C ALA A 14 71.07 25.42 -36.25
N LEU A 15 71.03 24.15 -35.82
CA LEU A 15 71.69 23.66 -34.62
C LEU A 15 73.21 23.70 -34.85
N VAL A 16 73.87 24.78 -34.41
CA VAL A 16 75.34 24.86 -34.39
C VAL A 16 75.85 23.87 -33.33
N LEU A 17 76.29 22.71 -33.80
CA LEU A 17 76.95 21.66 -33.02
C LEU A 17 78.44 22.02 -32.86
N THR A 18 78.81 22.61 -31.73
CA THR A 18 80.22 22.62 -31.31
C THR A 18 80.51 21.38 -30.47
N VAL A 19 81.36 20.51 -31.01
CA VAL A 19 81.91 19.33 -30.35
C VAL A 19 82.96 19.75 -29.33
N ALA A 20 82.68 19.52 -28.05
CA ALA A 20 83.69 19.34 -27.01
C ALA A 20 83.07 18.53 -25.86
N CYS A 21 83.78 17.47 -25.45
CA CYS A 21 83.53 16.53 -24.35
C CYS A 21 82.40 16.89 -23.34
N GLY A 22 81.38 16.03 -23.23
CA GLY A 22 80.77 15.68 -21.94
C GLY A 22 79.28 15.96 -21.69
N SER A 23 78.64 16.95 -22.31
CA SER A 23 77.20 17.21 -22.07
C SER A 23 76.48 17.88 -23.23
N ARG A 24 75.29 17.39 -23.61
CA ARG A 24 74.43 17.95 -24.66
C ARG A 24 73.41 18.91 -24.03
N THR A 25 73.23 20.08 -24.63
CA THR A 25 72.28 21.09 -24.12
C THR A 25 71.06 21.17 -25.03
N PHE A 26 69.85 21.03 -24.46
CA PHE A 26 68.58 21.18 -25.17
C PHE A 26 67.85 22.44 -24.72
N ASN A 27 67.17 23.10 -25.64
CA ASN A 27 66.31 24.24 -25.36
C ASN A 27 64.91 23.74 -25.00
N ALA A 28 64.45 23.94 -23.76
CA ALA A 28 63.13 23.47 -23.35
C ALA A 28 62.00 24.16 -24.14
N GLU A 29 62.19 25.39 -24.59
CA GLU A 29 61.23 26.14 -25.42
C GLU A 29 61.05 25.54 -26.82
N GLU A 30 61.99 24.75 -27.32
CA GLU A 30 61.87 24.05 -28.61
C GLU A 30 61.17 22.68 -28.46
N LEU A 31 60.95 22.22 -27.21
CA LEU A 31 60.37 20.91 -26.89
C LEU A 31 58.97 21.02 -26.31
N ILE A 32 58.35 22.19 -26.39
CA ILE A 32 56.98 22.43 -25.94
C ILE A 32 56.03 22.54 -27.14
N MET A 33 54.86 21.94 -27.00
CA MET A 33 53.70 22.20 -27.84
C MET A 33 52.72 23.08 -27.07
N ILE A 34 52.48 24.29 -27.57
CA ILE A 34 51.50 25.22 -27.03
C ILE A 34 50.34 25.30 -28.03
N ARG A 35 49.12 25.00 -27.57
CA ARG A 35 47.89 25.20 -28.35
C ARG A 35 46.98 26.17 -27.62
N VAL A 36 46.65 27.27 -28.27
CA VAL A 36 45.62 28.21 -27.80
C VAL A 36 44.39 28.09 -28.68
N SER A 37 43.23 27.89 -28.08
CA SER A 37 41.95 27.78 -28.80
C SER A 37 40.86 28.58 -28.08
N GLY A 38 39.96 29.19 -28.85
CA GLY A 38 38.84 30.01 -28.38
C GLY A 38 38.86 31.41 -28.98
N ALA A 39 38.08 32.32 -28.41
CA ALA A 39 38.01 33.72 -28.84
C ALA A 39 38.78 34.64 -27.88
N ASN A 40 39.03 35.87 -28.31
CA ASN A 40 39.71 36.89 -27.53
C ASN A 40 38.97 37.14 -26.18
N GLY A 41 39.64 36.90 -25.05
CA GLY A 41 39.07 37.01 -23.70
C GLY A 41 38.45 35.73 -23.12
N PHE A 42 38.39 34.68 -23.93
CA PHE A 42 37.74 33.40 -23.63
C PHE A 42 38.53 32.20 -24.18
N ALA A 43 39.79 32.40 -24.54
CA ALA A 43 40.63 31.33 -25.04
C ALA A 43 41.25 30.53 -23.89
N SER A 44 41.58 29.28 -24.19
CA SER A 44 42.29 28.39 -23.27
C SER A 44 43.59 27.90 -23.90
N ALA A 45 44.63 27.76 -23.08
CA ALA A 45 45.93 27.24 -23.47
C ALA A 45 46.12 25.81 -22.96
N HIS A 46 46.57 24.93 -23.86
CA HIS A 46 47.04 23.59 -23.54
C HIS A 46 48.53 23.53 -23.84
N VAL A 47 49.32 23.21 -22.82
CA VAL A 47 50.77 23.05 -22.90
C VAL A 47 51.13 21.60 -22.64
N ASN A 48 51.93 21.01 -23.52
CA ASN A 48 52.44 19.65 -23.37
C ASN A 48 53.85 19.57 -23.96
N THR A 49 54.59 18.54 -23.61
CA THR A 49 55.85 18.21 -24.28
C THR A 49 55.58 17.83 -25.74
N ASP A 50 56.34 18.42 -26.66
CA ASP A 50 56.29 18.06 -28.08
C ASP A 50 56.98 16.71 -28.28
N ARG A 51 56.19 15.64 -28.15
CA ARG A 51 56.67 14.26 -28.34
C ARG A 51 57.25 14.03 -29.72
N ALA A 52 56.71 14.67 -30.76
CA ALA A 52 57.22 14.50 -32.11
C ALA A 52 58.62 15.12 -32.25
N ALA A 53 58.84 16.28 -31.63
CA ALA A 53 60.16 16.90 -31.57
C ALA A 53 61.15 16.04 -30.77
N VAL A 54 60.74 15.49 -29.62
CA VAL A 54 61.56 14.59 -28.80
C VAL A 54 61.92 13.30 -29.55
N GLU A 55 60.95 12.65 -30.19
CA GLU A 55 61.17 11.43 -30.99
C GLU A 55 62.10 11.69 -32.17
N ALA A 56 61.93 12.82 -32.88
CA ALA A 56 62.81 13.19 -33.99
C ALA A 56 64.27 13.36 -33.53
N LEU A 57 64.49 13.99 -32.37
CA LEU A 57 65.82 14.13 -31.77
C LEU A 57 66.43 12.78 -31.40
N LEU A 58 65.63 11.87 -30.84
CA LEU A 58 66.07 10.53 -30.45
C LEU A 58 66.34 9.64 -31.66
N ALA A 59 65.57 9.76 -32.73
CA ALA A 59 65.76 9.04 -33.98
C ALA A 59 67.01 9.51 -34.74
N GLU A 60 67.26 10.83 -34.79
CA GLU A 60 68.50 11.37 -35.34
C GLU A 60 69.73 10.88 -34.56
N GLU A 61 69.57 10.69 -33.25
CA GLU A 61 70.64 10.18 -32.40
C GLU A 61 70.88 8.68 -32.58
N SER A 62 69.82 7.86 -32.62
CA SER A 62 69.96 6.41 -32.83
C SER A 62 70.51 6.07 -34.21
N ALA A 63 70.20 6.87 -35.24
CA ALA A 63 70.74 6.70 -36.59
C ALA A 63 72.27 6.87 -36.69
N LYS A 64 72.91 7.46 -35.67
CA LYS A 64 74.37 7.65 -35.59
C LYS A 64 75.06 6.55 -34.78
N LEU A 65 74.33 5.56 -34.28
CA LEU A 65 74.88 4.44 -33.53
C LEU A 65 75.34 3.33 -34.47
N ASP A 66 76.57 2.84 -34.24
CA ASP A 66 77.10 1.68 -34.95
C ASP A 66 76.51 0.37 -34.39
N GLU A 67 76.40 -0.65 -35.25
CA GLU A 67 75.92 -1.98 -34.86
C GLU A 67 76.87 -2.60 -33.82
N GLY A 68 76.35 -2.88 -32.62
CA GLY A 68 77.14 -3.40 -31.48
C GLY A 68 77.68 -2.36 -30.50
N ASP A 69 77.37 -1.06 -30.64
CA ASP A 69 77.73 -0.04 -29.63
C ASP A 69 76.81 -0.09 -28.39
N GLU A 70 77.05 -1.06 -27.50
CA GLU A 70 76.29 -1.22 -26.25
C GLU A 70 76.30 0.04 -25.37
N LYS A 71 77.42 0.77 -25.33
CA LYS A 71 77.55 2.00 -24.54
C LYS A 71 76.82 3.18 -25.18
N GLY A 72 76.77 3.23 -26.51
CA GLY A 72 75.94 4.17 -27.27
C GLY A 72 74.46 3.91 -27.04
N LEU A 73 74.04 2.66 -27.08
CA LEU A 73 72.66 2.25 -26.81
C LEU A 73 72.23 2.58 -25.37
N GLN A 74 73.08 2.31 -24.38
CA GLN A 74 72.81 2.69 -22.98
C GLN A 74 72.66 4.21 -22.82
N ARG A 75 73.52 5.00 -23.49
CA ARG A 75 73.43 6.47 -23.48
C ARG A 75 72.15 6.98 -24.15
N HIS A 76 71.73 6.33 -25.24
CA HIS A 76 70.48 6.64 -25.93
C HIS A 76 69.26 6.44 -25.03
N PHE A 77 69.16 5.28 -24.35
CA PHE A 77 68.09 5.00 -23.39
C PHE A 77 68.05 6.01 -22.22
N GLN A 78 69.21 6.38 -21.68
CA GLN A 78 69.28 7.39 -20.61
C GLN A 78 68.81 8.78 -21.09
N ARG A 79 69.16 9.15 -22.33
CA ARG A 79 68.74 10.42 -22.93
C ARG A 79 67.25 10.44 -23.25
N GLU A 80 66.71 9.33 -23.73
CA GLU A 80 65.28 9.14 -23.90
C GLU A 80 64.53 9.32 -22.58
N ALA A 81 64.97 8.66 -21.51
CA ALA A 81 64.37 8.81 -20.18
C ALA A 81 64.43 10.27 -19.68
N ALA A 82 65.57 10.94 -19.86
CA ALA A 82 65.73 12.34 -19.46
C ALA A 82 64.84 13.31 -20.27
N LEU A 83 64.74 13.15 -21.59
CA LEU A 83 63.86 13.96 -22.44
C LEU A 83 62.38 13.71 -22.15
N ASN A 84 62.00 12.46 -21.89
CA ASN A 84 60.63 12.09 -21.54
C ASN A 84 60.24 12.52 -20.11
N SER A 85 61.19 12.90 -19.26
CA SER A 85 60.92 13.47 -17.94
C SER A 85 60.48 14.94 -17.98
N LEU A 86 60.58 15.60 -19.13
CA LEU A 86 60.25 17.01 -19.30
C LEU A 86 58.73 17.23 -19.20
N VAL A 87 58.31 18.11 -18.29
CA VAL A 87 56.92 18.50 -18.04
C VAL A 87 56.82 20.02 -18.03
N PHE A 88 55.75 20.57 -18.59
CA PHE A 88 55.52 22.01 -18.65
C PHE A 88 54.34 22.41 -17.77
N THR A 89 54.51 23.52 -17.06
CA THR A 89 53.46 24.19 -16.30
C THR A 89 53.30 25.62 -16.81
N VAL A 90 52.06 26.13 -16.75
CA VAL A 90 51.71 27.49 -17.16
C VAL A 90 50.91 28.17 -16.04
N ASP A 91 51.15 29.46 -15.85
CA ASP A 91 50.52 30.27 -14.79
C ASP A 91 49.02 30.51 -14.99
N ARG A 92 48.55 30.51 -16.25
CA ARG A 92 47.14 30.66 -16.61
C ARG A 92 46.78 29.82 -17.82
N THR A 93 45.68 29.09 -17.74
CA THR A 93 45.18 28.20 -18.80
C THR A 93 43.88 28.66 -19.44
N GLU A 94 43.16 29.62 -18.87
CA GLU A 94 41.82 30.03 -19.32
C GLU A 94 41.62 31.55 -19.30
N GLY A 95 40.60 32.03 -20.01
CA GLY A 95 40.24 33.45 -20.08
C GLY A 95 41.27 34.30 -20.82
N LEU A 96 42.02 33.68 -21.73
CA LEU A 96 43.15 34.30 -22.43
C LEU A 96 42.67 35.26 -23.52
N LYS A 97 43.40 36.35 -23.72
CA LYS A 97 43.19 37.34 -24.78
C LYS A 97 44.48 37.67 -25.53
N ASN A 98 44.32 38.23 -26.72
CA ASN A 98 45.42 38.79 -27.51
C ASN A 98 46.21 39.79 -26.66
N GLY A 99 47.52 39.59 -26.60
CA GLY A 99 48.44 40.40 -25.81
C GLY A 99 48.71 39.89 -24.39
N ASP A 100 48.00 38.86 -23.90
CA ASP A 100 48.37 38.21 -22.64
C ASP A 100 49.74 37.52 -22.77
N GLU A 101 50.57 37.64 -21.74
CA GLU A 101 51.83 36.91 -21.60
C GLU A 101 51.65 35.77 -20.59
N LEU A 102 51.86 34.54 -21.05
CA LEU A 102 51.84 33.33 -20.22
C LEU A 102 53.25 33.02 -19.73
N SER A 103 53.39 32.78 -18.42
CA SER A 103 54.66 32.34 -17.84
C SER A 103 54.72 30.82 -17.87
N ILE A 104 55.64 30.27 -18.67
CA ILE A 104 55.82 28.84 -18.82
C ILE A 104 57.07 28.40 -18.08
N ARG A 105 56.95 27.29 -17.35
CA ARG A 105 58.05 26.65 -16.64
C ARG A 105 58.17 25.20 -17.07
N ALA A 106 59.37 24.80 -17.44
CA ALA A 106 59.75 23.42 -17.65
C ALA A 106 60.35 22.85 -16.37
N ASP A 107 59.85 21.70 -15.94
CA ASP A 107 60.42 20.89 -14.87
C ASP A 107 60.82 19.52 -15.45
N TYR A 108 61.83 18.89 -14.87
CA TYR A 108 62.41 17.63 -15.37
C TYR A 108 63.14 16.88 -14.25
N ASP A 109 63.47 15.62 -14.49
CA ASP A 109 64.27 14.83 -13.55
C ASP A 109 65.75 15.20 -13.67
N HIS A 110 66.27 15.88 -12.64
CA HIS A 110 67.66 16.32 -12.58
C HIS A 110 68.66 15.16 -12.56
N GLN A 111 68.30 14.02 -11.98
CA GLN A 111 69.17 12.87 -11.87
C GLN A 111 69.27 12.16 -13.22
N LEU A 112 68.14 11.91 -13.89
CA LEU A 112 68.13 11.37 -15.26
C LEU A 112 68.87 12.28 -16.23
N ALA A 113 68.65 13.61 -16.15
CA ALA A 113 69.37 14.56 -16.99
C ALA A 113 70.89 14.52 -16.74
N LYS A 114 71.32 14.43 -15.47
CA LYS A 114 72.75 14.34 -15.10
C LYS A 114 73.37 13.04 -15.62
N ASP A 115 72.70 11.91 -15.43
CA ASP A 115 73.18 10.59 -15.83
C ASP A 115 73.26 10.46 -17.36
N ALA A 116 72.33 11.10 -18.07
CA ALA A 116 72.32 11.18 -19.54
C ALA A 116 73.30 12.21 -20.13
N GLY A 117 73.95 13.02 -19.29
CA GLY A 117 74.79 14.14 -19.72
C GLY A 117 74.01 15.24 -20.44
N ILE A 118 72.76 15.48 -20.05
CA ILE A 118 71.86 16.48 -20.62
C ILE A 118 71.79 17.73 -19.72
N ARG A 119 71.76 18.91 -20.34
CA ARG A 119 71.38 20.17 -19.69
C ARG A 119 70.20 20.80 -20.42
N PHE A 120 69.18 21.23 -19.69
CA PHE A 120 68.10 22.04 -20.26
C PHE A 120 68.38 23.52 -20.04
N ARG A 121 68.23 24.34 -21.08
CA ARG A 121 68.22 25.81 -21.00
C ARG A 121 66.83 26.34 -21.33
N ASN A 122 66.60 27.62 -21.00
CA ASN A 122 65.30 28.29 -21.14
C ASN A 122 64.15 27.53 -20.46
N VAL A 123 64.39 27.04 -19.25
CA VAL A 123 63.40 26.32 -18.44
C VAL A 123 62.30 27.24 -17.88
N ARG A 124 62.42 28.55 -18.10
CA ARG A 124 61.40 29.56 -17.83
C ARG A 124 61.41 30.54 -19.00
N PHE A 125 60.25 30.75 -19.61
CA PHE A 125 60.08 31.65 -20.74
C PHE A 125 58.65 32.17 -20.78
N LYS A 126 58.40 33.15 -21.65
CA LYS A 126 57.09 33.77 -21.82
C LYS A 126 56.53 33.44 -23.19
N TYR A 127 55.25 33.09 -23.24
CA TYR A 127 54.52 32.93 -24.49
C TYR A 127 53.47 34.03 -24.61
N LYS A 128 53.51 34.77 -25.72
CA LYS A 128 52.53 35.83 -25.99
C LYS A 128 51.37 35.26 -26.80
N VAL A 129 50.16 35.42 -26.29
CA VAL A 129 48.93 34.98 -26.96
C VAL A 129 48.58 35.97 -28.06
N GLU A 130 48.46 35.49 -29.29
CA GLU A 130 48.14 36.29 -30.47
C GLU A 130 47.25 35.51 -31.46
N GLY A 131 46.57 36.23 -32.36
CA GLY A 131 45.77 35.63 -33.44
C GLY A 131 44.38 35.12 -33.04
N LEU A 132 43.90 35.42 -31.84
CA LEU A 132 42.53 35.10 -31.42
C LEU A 132 41.52 36.01 -32.12
N LYS A 133 40.38 35.44 -32.53
CA LYS A 133 39.27 36.19 -33.13
C LYS A 133 38.42 36.85 -32.04
N GLU A 134 37.82 38.00 -32.35
CA GLU A 134 36.79 38.62 -31.50
C GLU A 134 35.48 37.81 -31.56
N ALA A 135 34.80 37.69 -30.42
CA ALA A 135 33.46 37.13 -30.31
C ALA A 135 32.68 37.87 -29.21
N GLN A 136 31.37 38.03 -29.39
CA GLN A 136 30.51 38.67 -28.41
C GLN A 136 30.09 37.66 -27.33
N PRO A 137 30.27 37.98 -26.03
CA PRO A 137 29.85 37.09 -24.97
C PRO A 137 28.33 37.03 -24.83
N ILE A 138 27.79 35.84 -24.61
CA ILE A 138 26.39 35.61 -24.23
C ILE A 138 26.29 35.66 -22.70
N ASP A 139 25.37 36.49 -22.19
CA ASP A 139 25.03 36.53 -20.78
C ASP A 139 24.09 35.37 -20.43
N VAL A 140 24.67 34.25 -20.00
CA VAL A 140 23.91 33.05 -19.63
C VAL A 140 22.99 33.33 -18.44
N LYS A 141 23.52 33.91 -17.36
CA LYS A 141 22.76 34.12 -16.12
C LYS A 141 21.58 35.06 -16.30
N GLY A 142 21.73 36.11 -17.11
CA GLY A 142 20.64 37.06 -17.39
C GLY A 142 19.57 36.53 -18.36
N GLN A 143 19.82 35.41 -19.04
CA GLN A 143 18.95 34.89 -20.11
C GLN A 143 18.35 33.51 -19.80
N VAL A 144 18.63 32.95 -18.63
CA VAL A 144 18.01 31.73 -18.11
C VAL A 144 17.05 32.08 -16.97
N ALA A 145 15.85 31.54 -17.03
CA ALA A 145 14.92 31.50 -15.91
C ALA A 145 14.30 30.11 -15.78
N LEU A 146 13.90 29.76 -14.55
CA LEU A 146 13.04 28.60 -14.29
C LEU A 146 11.67 29.08 -13.84
N THR A 147 10.64 28.46 -14.38
CA THR A 147 9.25 28.58 -13.90
C THR A 147 8.87 27.31 -13.18
N PHE A 148 8.32 27.43 -11.97
CA PHE A 148 7.84 26.30 -11.18
C PHE A 148 6.33 26.18 -11.30
N SER A 149 5.84 24.96 -11.52
CA SER A 149 4.41 24.63 -11.60
C SER A 149 4.11 23.31 -10.88
N GLY A 150 2.83 22.98 -10.69
CA GLY A 150 2.41 21.81 -9.91
C GLY A 150 2.13 22.17 -8.46
N TYR A 151 2.21 21.19 -7.57
CA TYR A 151 1.96 21.35 -6.13
C TYR A 151 3.23 21.10 -5.32
N ASP A 152 3.23 21.56 -4.07
CA ASP A 152 4.32 21.29 -3.14
C ASP A 152 4.53 19.77 -2.96
N GLY A 153 5.77 19.28 -3.08
CA GLY A 153 6.10 17.85 -3.14
C GLY A 153 5.99 17.21 -4.53
N ARG A 154 5.36 17.89 -5.49
CA ARG A 154 5.10 17.40 -6.87
C ARG A 154 5.35 18.48 -7.91
N GLY A 155 6.25 19.42 -7.61
CA GLY A 155 6.57 20.53 -8.49
C GLY A 155 7.41 20.12 -9.69
N LEU A 156 7.26 20.86 -10.79
CA LEU A 156 8.04 20.76 -12.01
C LEU A 156 8.78 22.08 -12.26
N ALA A 157 10.06 22.00 -12.60
CA ALA A 157 10.81 23.14 -13.12
C ALA A 157 10.88 23.09 -14.65
N ALA A 158 10.36 24.13 -15.29
CA ALA A 158 10.46 24.32 -16.74
C ALA A 158 11.48 25.41 -17.07
N LEU A 159 12.35 25.11 -18.03
CA LEU A 159 13.39 26.02 -18.53
C LEU A 159 12.77 27.08 -19.45
N SER A 160 13.08 28.34 -19.17
CA SER A 160 12.74 29.48 -20.00
C SER A 160 14.03 30.20 -20.43
N LEU A 161 14.18 30.39 -21.74
CA LEU A 161 15.34 31.06 -22.34
C LEU A 161 14.91 32.36 -22.99
N SER A 162 15.84 33.31 -23.10
CA SER A 162 15.62 34.57 -23.83
C SER A 162 16.86 34.99 -24.59
N GLY A 163 16.73 36.02 -25.44
CA GLY A 163 17.87 36.68 -26.08
C GLY A 163 18.70 35.78 -27.01
N ASP A 164 20.02 35.98 -26.97
CA ASP A 164 20.98 35.18 -27.73
C ASP A 164 20.96 33.71 -27.26
N LEU A 165 20.73 33.45 -25.98
CA LEU A 165 20.74 32.09 -25.45
C LEU A 165 19.60 31.23 -26.03
N ASP A 166 18.41 31.80 -26.20
CA ASP A 166 17.29 31.12 -26.89
C ASP A 166 17.58 30.96 -28.40
N LEU A 167 18.13 32.00 -29.04
CA LEU A 167 18.46 31.98 -30.46
C LEU A 167 19.50 30.88 -30.81
N TYR A 168 20.47 30.66 -29.93
CA TYR A 168 21.54 29.68 -30.11
C TYR A 168 21.38 28.44 -29.24
N LYS A 169 20.17 28.14 -28.75
CA LYS A 169 19.92 27.06 -27.77
C LYS A 169 20.48 25.68 -28.17
N THR A 170 20.59 25.38 -29.46
CA THR A 170 21.14 24.11 -29.96
C THR A 170 22.65 23.99 -29.79
N ASP A 171 23.33 25.10 -29.53
CA ASP A 171 24.76 25.16 -29.24
C ASP A 171 25.02 25.17 -27.72
N PHE A 172 24.01 24.83 -26.92
CA PHE A 172 24.10 24.70 -25.47
C PHE A 172 23.47 23.39 -25.02
N ASP A 173 24.13 22.71 -24.08
CA ASP A 173 23.53 21.63 -23.31
C ASP A 173 23.05 22.18 -21.96
N PHE A 174 21.80 21.84 -21.61
CA PHE A 174 21.15 22.21 -20.37
C PHE A 174 20.91 20.95 -19.55
N VAL A 175 21.65 20.82 -18.44
CA VAL A 175 21.66 19.60 -17.63
C VAL A 175 21.20 19.92 -16.22
N PHE A 176 20.09 19.33 -15.80
CA PHE A 176 19.63 19.40 -14.41
C PHE A 176 20.41 18.37 -13.57
N SER A 177 21.13 18.82 -12.53
CA SER A 177 22.03 17.94 -11.77
C SER A 177 21.28 16.84 -10.98
N TYR A 178 20.08 17.15 -10.47
CA TYR A 178 19.28 16.25 -9.62
C TYR A 178 17.86 16.02 -10.17
N GLY A 179 17.63 16.31 -11.46
CA GLY A 179 16.31 16.30 -12.07
C GLY A 179 15.53 17.61 -11.89
N ASN A 180 14.32 17.64 -12.43
CA ASN A 180 13.47 18.85 -12.49
C ASN A 180 11.99 18.59 -12.11
N THR A 181 11.71 17.47 -11.43
CA THR A 181 10.37 16.99 -11.06
C THR A 181 10.33 16.60 -9.58
N GLY A 182 9.14 16.54 -8.97
CA GLY A 182 8.99 16.15 -7.56
C GLY A 182 9.50 17.22 -6.59
N LEU A 183 9.47 18.48 -7.01
CA LEU A 183 10.03 19.60 -6.27
C LEU A 183 9.07 20.11 -5.19
N SER A 184 9.63 20.58 -4.08
CA SER A 184 8.92 21.19 -2.95
C SER A 184 9.37 22.63 -2.74
N ASN A 185 8.52 23.44 -2.09
CA ASN A 185 8.93 24.77 -1.66
C ASN A 185 10.11 24.67 -0.68
N GLY A 186 11.18 25.42 -0.97
CA GLY A 186 12.42 25.37 -0.19
C GLY A 186 13.50 24.47 -0.79
N ASP A 187 13.18 23.68 -1.81
CA ASP A 187 14.19 22.95 -2.60
C ASP A 187 15.05 23.92 -3.42
N SER A 188 16.20 23.42 -3.88
CA SER A 188 17.08 24.13 -4.82
C SER A 188 17.30 23.29 -6.08
N VAL A 189 17.08 23.90 -7.25
CA VAL A 189 17.34 23.28 -8.55
C VAL A 189 18.65 23.81 -9.10
N GLU A 190 19.58 22.89 -9.40
CA GLU A 190 20.84 23.20 -10.03
C GLU A 190 20.78 22.87 -11.54
N LEU A 191 21.03 23.90 -12.35
CA LEU A 191 21.09 23.81 -13.81
C LEU A 191 22.51 24.11 -14.28
N LYS A 192 23.13 23.11 -14.90
CA LYS A 192 24.41 23.25 -15.58
C LYS A 192 24.21 23.61 -17.04
N VAL A 193 24.80 24.72 -17.47
CA VAL A 193 24.73 25.25 -18.85
C VAL A 193 26.10 25.11 -19.50
N ILE A 194 26.20 24.27 -20.54
CA ILE A 194 27.46 23.90 -21.19
C ILE A 194 27.44 24.40 -22.64
N PRO A 195 28.27 25.39 -23.01
CA PRO A 195 28.30 25.91 -24.37
C PRO A 195 29.19 25.10 -25.33
N ASP A 196 28.72 24.85 -26.55
CA ASP A 196 29.57 24.46 -27.67
C ASP A 196 30.22 25.72 -28.29
N ASN A 197 31.34 26.14 -27.69
CA ASN A 197 32.10 27.29 -28.16
C ASN A 197 32.71 27.10 -29.56
N ARG A 198 32.80 25.87 -30.09
CA ARG A 198 33.22 25.65 -31.48
C ARG A 198 32.12 26.11 -32.44
N ALA A 199 30.86 25.83 -32.14
CA ALA A 199 29.71 26.27 -32.91
C ALA A 199 29.44 27.78 -32.72
N LEU A 200 29.48 28.27 -31.48
CA LEU A 200 29.20 29.68 -31.16
C LEU A 200 30.20 30.65 -31.80
N THR A 201 31.50 30.32 -31.77
CA THR A 201 32.53 31.21 -32.34
C THR A 201 32.44 31.33 -33.85
N ALA A 202 31.92 30.31 -34.56
CA ALA A 202 31.62 30.41 -35.99
C ALA A 202 30.50 31.44 -36.29
N LYS A 203 29.64 31.72 -35.30
CA LYS A 203 28.55 32.69 -35.33
C LYS A 203 28.94 34.03 -34.68
N GLY A 204 30.20 34.19 -34.30
CA GLY A 204 30.71 35.40 -33.64
C GLY A 204 30.27 35.55 -32.18
N LYS A 205 29.84 34.46 -31.53
CA LYS A 205 29.40 34.41 -30.13
C LYS A 205 30.34 33.55 -29.28
N ILE A 206 30.30 33.72 -27.96
CA ILE A 206 31.02 32.87 -27.01
C ILE A 206 30.32 32.87 -25.65
N ALA A 207 30.42 31.78 -24.90
CA ALA A 207 29.90 31.70 -23.54
C ALA A 207 30.85 30.90 -22.63
N ARG A 208 30.68 31.05 -21.32
CA ARG A 208 31.34 30.18 -20.33
C ARG A 208 30.36 29.15 -19.83
N GLU A 209 30.89 27.98 -19.52
CA GLU A 209 30.16 27.00 -18.72
C GLU A 209 29.79 27.62 -17.37
N GLN A 210 28.53 27.46 -16.95
CA GLN A 210 28.03 28.00 -15.69
C GLN A 210 27.08 27.01 -15.04
N THR A 211 27.11 26.99 -13.71
CA THR A 211 26.13 26.30 -12.88
C THR A 211 25.27 27.35 -12.20
N LEU A 212 23.96 27.30 -12.45
CA LEU A 212 22.96 28.20 -11.89
C LEU A 212 22.14 27.46 -10.85
N VAL A 213 21.86 28.10 -9.72
CA VAL A 213 21.04 27.55 -8.64
C VAL A 213 19.79 28.41 -8.47
N PHE A 214 18.63 27.77 -8.45
CA PHE A 214 17.31 28.41 -8.33
C PHE A 214 16.58 27.86 -7.11
N ASP A 215 16.05 28.75 -6.26
CA ASP A 215 15.18 28.35 -5.14
C ASP A 215 13.76 28.07 -5.64
N VAL A 216 13.21 26.93 -5.28
CA VAL A 216 11.82 26.56 -5.59
C VAL A 216 10.90 27.26 -4.59
N ARG A 217 9.98 28.09 -5.11
CA ARG A 217 9.00 28.83 -4.30
C ARG A 217 7.70 29.02 -5.07
N GLY A 218 6.60 29.19 -4.33
CA GLY A 218 5.30 29.54 -4.89
C GLY A 218 4.49 28.35 -5.39
N LEU A 219 4.89 27.12 -5.05
CA LEU A 219 4.06 25.94 -5.29
C LEU A 219 2.90 25.93 -4.27
N PRO A 220 1.64 25.80 -4.70
CA PRO A 220 0.52 25.64 -3.77
C PRO A 220 0.61 24.29 -3.03
N SER A 221 0.20 24.28 -1.75
CA SER A 221 0.00 23.04 -1.00
C SER A 221 -1.26 22.30 -1.49
N LEU A 222 -1.28 20.98 -1.31
CA LEU A 222 -2.48 20.17 -1.56
C LEU A 222 -3.56 20.52 -0.54
N ALA A 223 -4.82 20.49 -0.96
CA ALA A 223 -5.97 20.69 -0.09
C ALA A 223 -6.35 19.37 0.59
N ASP A 224 -6.51 19.41 1.91
CA ASP A 224 -6.93 18.25 2.69
C ASP A 224 -8.40 17.91 2.42
N ILE A 225 -8.69 16.62 2.25
CA ILE A 225 -10.04 16.08 2.14
C ILE A 225 -10.33 15.06 3.25
N ASP A 226 -11.55 15.06 3.77
CA ASP A 226 -12.05 14.02 4.67
C ASP A 226 -12.87 13.00 3.87
N LEU A 227 -12.28 11.81 3.66
CA LEU A 227 -12.93 10.72 2.92
C LEU A 227 -14.09 10.07 3.67
N PHE A 228 -14.27 10.38 4.96
CA PHE A 228 -15.28 9.77 5.82
C PHE A 228 -16.45 10.71 6.14
N GLU A 229 -16.41 11.97 5.70
CA GLU A 229 -17.47 12.95 5.99
C GLU A 229 -18.80 12.52 5.36
N ASP A 230 -18.76 12.09 4.10
CA ASP A 230 -19.93 11.67 3.33
C ASP A 230 -20.11 10.14 3.23
N LEU A 231 -19.19 9.36 3.82
CA LEU A 231 -19.29 7.90 3.81
C LEU A 231 -20.40 7.44 4.77
N VAL A 232 -21.39 6.70 4.24
CA VAL A 232 -22.46 6.11 5.05
C VAL A 232 -22.18 4.63 5.26
N LEU A 233 -22.11 4.21 6.53
CA LEU A 233 -22.01 2.80 6.91
C LEU A 233 -23.43 2.24 7.09
N ILE A 234 -23.68 1.08 6.50
CA ILE A 234 -24.92 0.33 6.66
C ILE A 234 -24.58 -0.96 7.39
N PHE A 235 -25.09 -1.07 8.62
CA PHE A 235 -25.07 -2.32 9.38
C PHE A 235 -26.38 -3.06 9.14
N ASP A 236 -26.28 -4.28 8.66
CA ASP A 236 -27.45 -5.14 8.39
C ASP A 236 -27.29 -6.50 9.07
N GLY A 237 -28.42 -7.15 9.31
CA GLY A 237 -28.52 -8.42 10.01
C GLY A 237 -28.88 -8.28 11.48
N VAL A 238 -28.42 -9.25 12.26
CA VAL A 238 -28.70 -9.39 13.68
C VAL A 238 -27.38 -9.31 14.44
N SER A 239 -27.39 -8.79 15.66
CA SER A 239 -26.22 -8.76 16.54
C SER A 239 -25.57 -10.15 16.61
N ASP A 240 -24.23 -10.18 16.65
CA ASP A 240 -23.35 -11.37 16.59
C ASP A 240 -23.22 -12.01 15.20
N GLN A 241 -24.05 -11.61 14.23
CA GLN A 241 -23.96 -12.01 12.82
C GLN A 241 -24.03 -10.82 11.86
N GLY A 242 -23.87 -9.60 12.38
CA GLY A 242 -24.01 -8.38 11.61
C GLY A 242 -22.97 -8.28 10.50
N LEU A 243 -23.36 -7.64 9.41
CA LEU A 243 -22.50 -7.32 8.27
C LEU A 243 -22.41 -5.80 8.16
N VAL A 244 -21.28 -5.30 7.66
CA VAL A 244 -21.13 -3.90 7.29
C VAL A 244 -21.00 -3.78 5.77
N SER A 245 -21.70 -2.78 5.23
CA SER A 245 -21.56 -2.35 3.84
C SER A 245 -21.46 -0.84 3.77
N PHE A 246 -21.03 -0.34 2.61
CA PHE A 246 -20.78 1.08 2.37
C PHE A 246 -21.79 1.62 1.36
N ASP A 247 -22.42 2.74 1.68
CA ASP A 247 -23.11 3.57 0.70
C ASP A 247 -22.19 4.74 0.33
N THR A 248 -21.65 4.68 -0.88
CA THR A 248 -20.73 5.67 -1.45
C THR A 248 -21.45 6.68 -2.33
N SER A 249 -22.79 6.67 -2.40
CA SER A 249 -23.56 7.54 -3.30
C SER A 249 -23.44 9.05 -2.99
N ARG A 250 -22.98 9.37 -1.78
CA ARG A 250 -22.72 10.76 -1.34
C ARG A 250 -21.31 11.23 -1.62
N LEU A 251 -20.39 10.33 -1.97
CA LEU A 251 -19.05 10.70 -2.38
C LEU A 251 -19.07 11.18 -3.84
N PRO A 252 -18.11 12.04 -4.24
CA PRO A 252 -17.96 12.43 -5.65
C PRO A 252 -17.81 11.19 -6.55
N ALA A 253 -18.65 11.10 -7.58
CA ALA A 253 -18.68 9.93 -8.48
C ALA A 253 -17.33 9.64 -9.12
N GLU A 254 -16.53 10.67 -9.41
CA GLU A 254 -15.18 10.51 -9.94
C GLU A 254 -14.20 9.81 -8.98
N TRP A 255 -14.50 9.71 -7.68
CA TRP A 255 -13.65 9.00 -6.73
C TRP A 255 -13.96 7.50 -6.66
N VAL A 256 -15.23 7.14 -6.88
CA VAL A 256 -15.77 5.80 -6.58
C VAL A 256 -16.37 5.09 -7.78
N GLU A 257 -16.50 5.76 -8.93
CA GLU A 257 -17.03 5.20 -10.19
C GLU A 257 -16.08 5.42 -11.40
N ALA A 258 -14.97 6.12 -11.23
CA ALA A 258 -14.04 6.37 -12.34
C ALA A 258 -13.23 5.13 -12.71
N GLY A 259 -13.41 4.62 -13.93
CA GLY A 259 -12.57 3.56 -14.51
C GLY A 259 -13.08 2.14 -14.23
N MET A 260 -12.15 1.17 -14.19
CA MET A 260 -12.48 -0.20 -13.81
C MET A 260 -12.59 -0.34 -12.28
N PRO A 261 -13.35 -1.31 -11.74
CA PRO A 261 -13.49 -1.51 -10.30
C PRO A 261 -12.14 -1.66 -9.57
N ASP A 262 -11.13 -2.17 -10.27
CA ASP A 262 -9.77 -2.35 -9.77
C ASP A 262 -8.84 -1.15 -9.88
N GLU A 263 -9.35 -0.02 -10.39
CA GLU A 263 -8.60 1.22 -10.63
C GLU A 263 -9.31 2.44 -10.02
N LEU A 264 -10.31 2.22 -9.16
CA LEU A 264 -11.03 3.31 -8.50
C LEU A 264 -10.08 4.14 -7.62
N PRO A 265 -10.14 5.49 -7.70
CA PRO A 265 -9.32 6.37 -6.87
C PRO A 265 -9.50 6.17 -5.37
N VAL A 266 -10.69 5.76 -4.92
CA VAL A 266 -10.96 5.44 -3.51
C VAL A 266 -11.74 4.14 -3.38
N ARG A 267 -11.30 3.27 -2.46
CA ARG A 267 -12.04 2.07 -2.02
C ARG A 267 -12.03 1.93 -0.51
N PHE A 268 -13.13 1.42 0.05
CA PHE A 268 -13.25 1.24 1.50
C PHE A 268 -13.25 -0.24 1.87
N THR A 269 -12.66 -0.54 3.01
CA THR A 269 -12.61 -1.89 3.61
C THR A 269 -12.92 -1.80 5.09
N ALA A 270 -13.54 -2.84 5.65
CA ALA A 270 -13.89 -2.92 7.07
C ALA A 270 -13.20 -4.11 7.73
N LEU A 271 -12.74 -3.90 8.96
CA LEU A 271 -12.13 -4.92 9.80
C LEU A 271 -12.68 -4.81 11.24
N PRO A 272 -13.41 -5.82 11.75
CA PRO A 272 -14.00 -6.94 11.02
C PRO A 272 -15.14 -6.51 10.07
N SER A 273 -15.44 -7.30 9.03
CA SER A 273 -16.53 -7.00 8.08
C SER A 273 -17.81 -7.81 8.31
N SER A 274 -17.76 -8.82 9.18
CA SER A 274 -18.87 -9.72 9.51
C SER A 274 -18.77 -10.22 10.95
N GLY A 275 -19.87 -10.82 11.44
CA GLY A 275 -19.95 -11.29 12.82
C GLY A 275 -20.04 -10.15 13.82
N LEU A 276 -20.60 -9.01 13.39
CA LEU A 276 -20.65 -7.78 14.18
C LEU A 276 -21.82 -7.82 15.19
N ALA A 277 -21.58 -7.31 16.39
CA ALA A 277 -22.56 -7.08 17.44
C ALA A 277 -22.77 -5.59 17.70
N ASN A 278 -23.95 -5.22 18.22
CA ASN A 278 -24.17 -3.84 18.69
C ASN A 278 -23.16 -3.50 19.80
N GLY A 279 -22.44 -2.39 19.63
CA GLY A 279 -21.40 -1.95 20.54
C GLY A 279 -19.98 -2.29 20.11
N ASP A 280 -19.80 -3.17 19.12
CA ASP A 280 -18.48 -3.48 18.55
C ASP A 280 -17.85 -2.24 17.90
N LEU A 281 -16.52 -2.23 17.86
CA LEU A 281 -15.75 -1.25 17.09
C LEU A 281 -15.33 -1.89 15.77
N VAL A 282 -15.70 -1.25 14.66
CA VAL A 282 -15.23 -1.60 13.33
C VAL A 282 -14.26 -0.54 12.82
N ARG A 283 -13.11 -0.98 12.31
CA ARG A 283 -12.14 -0.09 11.65
C ARG A 283 -12.40 -0.05 10.17
N ILE A 284 -12.66 1.14 9.64
CA ILE A 284 -12.78 1.39 8.20
C ILE A 284 -11.47 1.95 7.68
N LYS A 285 -10.95 1.35 6.62
CA LYS A 285 -9.75 1.80 5.90
C LYS A 285 -10.10 2.20 4.48
N ALA A 286 -9.72 3.41 4.11
CA ALA A 286 -9.75 3.94 2.75
C ALA A 286 -8.43 3.62 2.04
N LEU A 287 -8.51 2.95 0.91
CA LEU A 287 -7.43 2.72 -0.04
C LEU A 287 -7.53 3.82 -1.09
N VAL A 288 -6.49 4.66 -1.18
CA VAL A 288 -6.51 5.91 -1.96
C VAL A 288 -5.40 5.87 -3.01
N ASP A 289 -5.72 6.28 -4.23
CA ASP A 289 -4.73 6.60 -5.26
C ASP A 289 -4.18 8.02 -5.01
N GLU A 290 -3.08 8.11 -4.26
CA GLU A 290 -2.47 9.39 -3.90
C GLU A 290 -2.03 10.21 -5.12
N ASP A 291 -1.63 9.56 -6.21
CA ASP A 291 -1.20 10.24 -7.43
C ASP A 291 -2.39 10.91 -8.12
N TRP A 292 -3.51 10.19 -8.24
CA TRP A 292 -4.74 10.71 -8.85
C TRP A 292 -5.29 11.94 -8.12
N PHE A 293 -5.29 11.91 -6.78
CA PHE A 293 -5.74 13.04 -5.95
C PHE A 293 -4.77 14.22 -6.04
N ALA A 294 -3.48 13.96 -5.99
CA ALA A 294 -2.49 15.02 -5.98
C ALA A 294 -2.39 15.76 -7.32
N GLU A 295 -2.62 15.09 -8.46
CA GLU A 295 -2.79 15.74 -9.77
C GLU A 295 -3.95 16.76 -9.78
N ARG A 296 -4.96 16.56 -8.93
CA ARG A 296 -6.12 17.44 -8.74
C ARG A 296 -5.95 18.42 -7.59
N GLY A 297 -4.78 18.45 -6.95
CA GLY A 297 -4.50 19.36 -5.85
C GLY A 297 -5.10 18.93 -4.51
N LEU A 298 -5.42 17.65 -4.34
CA LEU A 298 -6.06 17.11 -3.15
C LEU A 298 -5.14 16.12 -2.43
N THR A 299 -5.33 15.96 -1.12
CA THR A 299 -4.66 14.93 -0.32
C THR A 299 -5.55 14.42 0.81
N ALA A 300 -5.52 13.12 1.09
CA ALA A 300 -6.26 12.51 2.17
C ALA A 300 -5.31 12.20 3.34
N THR A 301 -5.36 13.01 4.39
CA THR A 301 -4.50 12.84 5.56
C THR A 301 -5.01 11.79 6.55
N VAL A 302 -6.33 11.54 6.53
CA VAL A 302 -6.97 10.50 7.34
C VAL A 302 -7.49 9.41 6.40
N THR A 303 -6.91 8.21 6.50
CA THR A 303 -7.28 7.04 5.70
C THR A 303 -7.83 5.88 6.53
N GLU A 304 -7.89 6.02 7.85
CA GLU A 304 -8.46 5.02 8.75
C GLU A 304 -9.31 5.70 9.83
N LYS A 305 -10.49 5.14 10.13
CA LYS A 305 -11.41 5.65 11.16
C LYS A 305 -12.19 4.50 11.79
N GLU A 306 -12.40 4.58 13.11
CA GLU A 306 -13.18 3.58 13.87
C GLU A 306 -14.61 4.07 14.07
N PHE A 307 -15.57 3.14 13.93
CA PHE A 307 -16.99 3.40 14.09
C PHE A 307 -17.59 2.36 15.05
N GLN A 308 -18.55 2.80 15.86
CA GLN A 308 -19.31 1.90 16.72
C GLN A 308 -20.48 1.31 15.95
N VAL A 309 -20.61 -0.01 15.99
CA VAL A 309 -21.73 -0.74 15.39
C VAL A 309 -22.99 -0.49 16.21
N THR A 310 -24.05 -0.03 15.56
CA THR A 310 -25.35 0.23 16.18
C THR A 310 -26.48 -0.10 15.20
N GLY A 311 -27.68 -0.32 15.73
CA GLY A 311 -28.89 -0.52 14.93
C GLY A 311 -29.07 -1.92 14.35
N LEU A 312 -28.18 -2.88 14.67
CA LEU A 312 -28.44 -4.29 14.39
C LEU A 312 -29.63 -4.76 15.23
N LYS A 313 -30.41 -5.69 14.68
CA LYS A 313 -31.50 -6.32 15.43
C LYS A 313 -30.92 -7.13 16.59
N GLU A 314 -31.65 -7.24 17.71
CA GLU A 314 -31.24 -8.06 18.87
C GLU A 314 -32.18 -9.25 19.05
N TYR A 315 -31.66 -10.33 19.64
CA TYR A 315 -32.48 -11.49 20.01
C TYR A 315 -33.32 -11.18 21.26
N PRO A 316 -34.60 -11.59 21.29
CA PRO A 316 -35.38 -11.51 22.50
C PRO A 316 -34.75 -12.41 23.58
N ARG A 317 -34.46 -11.86 24.75
CA ARG A 317 -33.98 -12.63 25.93
C ARG A 317 -35.13 -13.17 26.78
N ASN A 318 -36.35 -12.81 26.42
CA ASN A 318 -37.61 -13.28 26.96
C ASN A 318 -38.70 -13.09 25.89
N LEU A 319 -39.89 -13.64 26.13
CA LEU A 319 -41.04 -13.46 25.24
C LEU A 319 -42.06 -12.48 25.84
N ASP A 320 -41.59 -11.55 26.67
CA ASP A 320 -42.47 -10.57 27.31
C ASP A 320 -43.10 -9.65 26.25
N GLY A 321 -44.44 -9.63 26.19
CA GLY A 321 -45.19 -8.85 25.21
C GLY A 321 -45.23 -9.44 23.79
N VAL A 322 -44.68 -10.65 23.59
CA VAL A 322 -44.88 -11.42 22.35
C VAL A 322 -46.23 -12.13 22.41
N ASP A 323 -47.02 -12.01 21.35
CA ASP A 323 -48.28 -12.75 21.22
C ASP A 323 -47.99 -14.21 20.82
N LEU A 324 -48.24 -15.14 21.73
CA LEU A 324 -48.00 -16.57 21.52
C LEU A 324 -49.22 -17.30 20.95
N VAL A 325 -50.40 -16.67 20.87
CA VAL A 325 -51.62 -17.31 20.36
C VAL A 325 -51.42 -17.92 18.97
N PRO A 326 -50.79 -17.24 17.99
CA PRO A 326 -50.56 -17.82 16.66
C PRO A 326 -49.70 -19.08 16.68
N LEU A 327 -48.72 -19.17 17.60
CA LEU A 327 -47.93 -20.38 17.78
C LEU A 327 -48.80 -21.52 18.30
N PHE A 328 -49.63 -21.25 19.31
CA PHE A 328 -50.51 -22.24 19.91
C PHE A 328 -51.56 -22.77 18.93
N GLU A 329 -52.21 -21.90 18.16
CA GLU A 329 -53.14 -22.29 17.08
C GLU A 329 -52.46 -23.22 16.06
N LYS A 330 -51.17 -22.99 15.78
CA LYS A 330 -50.40 -23.81 14.82
C LYS A 330 -50.04 -25.20 15.37
N ILE A 331 -49.71 -25.32 16.65
CA ILE A 331 -49.28 -26.60 17.27
C ILE A 331 -50.44 -27.45 17.79
N GLU A 332 -51.60 -26.84 18.06
CA GLU A 332 -52.75 -27.49 18.68
C GLU A 332 -53.17 -28.80 17.98
N PRO A 333 -53.31 -28.88 16.64
CA PRO A 333 -53.68 -30.13 15.97
C PRO A 333 -52.65 -31.27 16.17
N TRP A 334 -51.39 -30.91 16.38
CA TRP A 334 -50.33 -31.89 16.66
C TRP A 334 -50.42 -32.39 18.10
N LEU A 335 -50.62 -31.48 19.06
CA LEU A 335 -50.76 -31.81 20.49
C LEU A 335 -51.97 -32.70 20.74
N GLU A 336 -53.12 -32.38 20.13
CA GLU A 336 -54.33 -33.20 20.23
C GLU A 336 -54.11 -34.63 19.72
N ARG A 337 -53.42 -34.79 18.59
CA ARG A 337 -53.13 -36.11 18.01
C ARG A 337 -52.18 -36.92 18.90
N ASP A 338 -51.12 -36.31 19.41
CA ASP A 338 -50.19 -36.98 20.31
C ASP A 338 -50.90 -37.40 21.61
N LEU A 339 -51.72 -36.52 22.20
CA LEU A 339 -52.47 -36.85 23.40
C LEU A 339 -53.49 -37.97 23.16
N ALA A 340 -54.28 -37.89 22.09
CA ALA A 340 -55.25 -38.94 21.75
C ALA A 340 -54.55 -40.30 21.60
N GLY A 341 -53.42 -40.35 20.89
CA GLY A 341 -52.63 -41.58 20.76
C GLY A 341 -52.14 -42.13 22.09
N ARG A 342 -51.74 -41.27 23.04
CA ARG A 342 -51.31 -41.69 24.39
C ARG A 342 -52.45 -42.25 25.23
N LEU A 343 -53.63 -41.64 25.14
CA LEU A 343 -54.81 -42.10 25.84
C LEU A 343 -55.30 -43.45 25.28
N ASP A 344 -55.27 -43.63 23.96
CA ASP A 344 -55.58 -44.90 23.30
C ASP A 344 -54.60 -46.02 23.67
N MET A 345 -53.33 -45.68 23.89
CA MET A 345 -52.32 -46.61 24.40
C MET A 345 -52.44 -46.89 25.91
N ASN A 346 -53.44 -46.32 26.58
CA ASN A 346 -53.70 -46.48 28.02
C ASN A 346 -52.52 -46.13 28.94
N TYR A 347 -51.66 -45.16 28.54
CA TYR A 347 -50.51 -44.76 29.35
C TYR A 347 -50.84 -44.16 30.73
N TRP A 348 -52.12 -43.90 31.00
CA TRP A 348 -52.60 -43.33 32.25
C TRP A 348 -52.96 -44.38 33.32
N ASN A 349 -53.11 -45.66 32.95
CA ASN A 349 -53.47 -46.74 33.87
C ASN A 349 -52.24 -47.59 34.29
N LYS A 350 -52.34 -48.33 35.39
CA LYS A 350 -51.22 -49.11 35.95
C LYS A 350 -51.16 -50.58 35.50
N ASP A 351 -51.82 -50.95 34.40
CA ASP A 351 -51.80 -52.35 33.95
C ASP A 351 -50.38 -52.76 33.50
N ILE A 352 -49.85 -53.82 34.13
CA ILE A 352 -48.47 -54.28 33.89
C ILE A 352 -48.42 -55.13 32.63
N LYS A 353 -47.93 -54.56 31.53
CA LYS A 353 -46.87 -55.11 30.65
C LYS A 353 -46.69 -54.21 29.43
N THR A 354 -45.45 -54.12 28.94
CA THR A 354 -45.16 -53.65 27.58
C THR A 354 -45.93 -54.50 26.55
N GLY A 355 -46.86 -53.89 25.82
CA GLY A 355 -47.71 -54.55 24.82
C GLY A 355 -49.05 -53.82 24.62
N ASP A 356 -49.95 -54.43 23.85
CA ASP A 356 -51.30 -53.90 23.63
C ASP A 356 -52.10 -53.84 24.94
N PRO A 357 -53.01 -52.87 25.11
CA PRO A 357 -53.75 -52.72 26.36
C PRO A 357 -54.62 -53.95 26.69
N VAL A 358 -54.49 -54.46 27.92
CA VAL A 358 -55.25 -55.64 28.42
C VAL A 358 -56.55 -55.27 29.15
N SER A 359 -56.87 -53.98 29.19
CA SER A 359 -58.13 -53.43 29.69
C SER A 359 -58.62 -52.34 28.74
N ARG A 360 -59.95 -52.23 28.59
CA ARG A 360 -60.61 -51.16 27.84
C ARG A 360 -61.33 -50.25 28.81
N TRP A 361 -61.16 -48.95 28.64
CA TRP A 361 -61.68 -47.94 29.53
C TRP A 361 -62.56 -46.94 28.78
N ASP A 362 -63.65 -46.51 29.41
CA ASP A 362 -64.35 -45.28 29.05
C ASP A 362 -63.72 -44.16 29.87
N TYR A 363 -63.11 -43.18 29.21
CA TYR A 363 -62.35 -42.14 29.88
C TYR A 363 -62.83 -40.75 29.50
N ARG A 364 -62.64 -39.82 30.43
CA ARG A 364 -62.76 -38.39 30.23
C ARG A 364 -61.47 -37.76 30.67
N PHE A 365 -61.03 -36.72 29.97
CA PHE A 365 -59.83 -36.01 30.36
C PHE A 365 -60.01 -34.51 30.22
N ASN A 366 -59.23 -33.78 31.01
CA ASN A 366 -59.05 -32.35 30.92
C ASN A 366 -57.56 -32.08 30.75
N GLN A 367 -57.21 -31.12 29.90
CA GLN A 367 -55.83 -30.75 29.62
C GLN A 367 -55.64 -29.24 29.59
N GLY A 368 -54.39 -28.81 29.79
CA GLY A 368 -54.00 -27.42 29.60
C GLY A 368 -52.57 -27.18 30.04
N VAL A 369 -52.04 -26.03 29.64
CA VAL A 369 -50.65 -25.63 29.89
C VAL A 369 -50.56 -25.04 31.30
N ILE A 370 -49.59 -25.52 32.07
CA ILE A 370 -49.37 -25.04 33.45
C ILE A 370 -48.12 -24.18 33.55
N ARG A 371 -47.12 -24.38 32.68
CA ARG A 371 -45.89 -23.59 32.61
C ARG A 371 -45.39 -23.51 31.18
N LEU A 372 -44.85 -22.35 30.82
CA LEU A 372 -44.04 -22.16 29.62
C LEU A 372 -42.66 -21.68 30.02
N PHE A 373 -41.66 -22.19 29.32
CA PHE A 373 -40.29 -21.70 29.43
C PHE A 373 -39.75 -21.35 28.05
N TYR A 374 -39.04 -20.23 27.97
CA TYR A 374 -38.24 -19.88 26.81
C TYR A 374 -36.78 -20.16 27.11
N GLY A 375 -36.21 -21.09 26.34
CA GLY A 375 -34.78 -21.33 26.30
C GLY A 375 -34.18 -20.43 25.23
N TYR A 376 -33.24 -19.56 25.62
CA TYR A 376 -32.44 -18.81 24.67
C TYR A 376 -30.95 -19.09 24.86
N ASP A 377 -30.31 -19.40 23.75
CA ASP A 377 -28.86 -19.49 23.70
C ASP A 377 -28.28 -18.07 23.62
N GLN A 378 -27.29 -17.78 24.45
CA GLN A 378 -26.62 -16.48 24.45
C GLN A 378 -25.73 -16.25 23.23
N ALA A 379 -25.47 -17.28 22.41
CA ALA A 379 -24.58 -17.23 21.25
C ALA A 379 -25.25 -17.68 19.93
N ASP A 380 -26.23 -18.60 19.95
CA ASP A 380 -26.87 -19.10 18.72
C ASP A 380 -28.37 -19.42 18.85
N ARG A 381 -29.21 -18.59 18.19
CA ARG A 381 -30.66 -18.79 18.17
C ARG A 381 -31.14 -20.08 17.51
N SER A 382 -30.29 -20.80 16.76
CA SER A 382 -30.66 -22.11 16.21
C SER A 382 -30.99 -23.12 17.32
N HIS A 383 -30.53 -22.84 18.53
CA HIS A 383 -30.81 -23.62 19.73
C HIS A 383 -31.92 -23.01 20.60
N ASN A 384 -32.54 -21.90 20.21
CA ASN A 384 -33.67 -21.34 20.95
C ASN A 384 -34.86 -22.29 20.88
N PHE A 385 -35.58 -22.40 22.00
CA PHE A 385 -36.72 -23.31 22.10
C PHE A 385 -37.80 -22.76 23.02
N LEU A 386 -39.01 -23.26 22.84
CA LEU A 386 -40.11 -23.09 23.78
C LEU A 386 -40.44 -24.44 24.42
N ALA A 387 -40.40 -24.53 25.74
CA ALA A 387 -40.82 -25.70 26.49
C ALA A 387 -42.24 -25.50 27.02
N ILE A 388 -43.14 -26.41 26.66
CA ILE A 388 -44.55 -26.42 27.06
C ILE A 388 -44.76 -27.54 28.06
N LEU A 389 -45.08 -27.18 29.29
CA LEU A 389 -45.47 -28.15 30.31
C LEU A 389 -47.00 -28.24 30.35
N LEU A 390 -47.51 -29.34 29.79
CA LEU A 390 -48.92 -29.67 29.74
C LEU A 390 -49.27 -30.58 30.92
N LYS A 391 -50.40 -30.29 31.58
CA LYS A 391 -51.02 -31.15 32.57
C LYS A 391 -52.26 -31.79 31.96
N VAL A 392 -52.38 -33.10 32.12
CA VAL A 392 -53.56 -33.88 31.72
C VAL A 392 -54.10 -34.60 32.94
N SER A 393 -55.38 -34.41 33.23
CA SER A 393 -56.09 -35.15 34.27
C SER A 393 -57.11 -36.07 33.61
N VAL A 394 -57.03 -37.36 33.92
CA VAL A 394 -57.83 -38.42 33.29
C VAL A 394 -58.64 -39.11 34.37
N ASP A 395 -59.94 -39.28 34.12
CA ASP A 395 -60.85 -40.07 34.92
C ASP A 395 -61.44 -41.17 34.05
N GLY A 396 -61.29 -42.43 34.47
CA GLY A 396 -61.73 -43.57 33.67
C GLY A 396 -62.56 -44.58 34.45
N VAL A 397 -63.43 -45.28 33.72
CA VAL A 397 -64.17 -46.46 34.20
C VAL A 397 -63.79 -47.66 33.36
N CYS A 398 -63.36 -48.75 33.99
CA CYS A 398 -62.97 -49.97 33.31
C CYS A 398 -64.22 -50.65 32.72
N LEU A 399 -64.23 -50.88 31.41
CA LEU A 399 -65.35 -51.53 30.71
C LEU A 399 -65.12 -53.03 30.58
N GLU A 400 -63.92 -53.42 30.17
CA GLU A 400 -63.57 -54.79 29.82
C GLU A 400 -62.12 -55.07 30.19
N THR A 401 -61.84 -56.32 30.55
CA THR A 401 -60.50 -56.78 30.95
C THR A 401 -60.23 -58.13 30.32
N VAL A 402 -58.99 -58.40 29.94
CA VAL A 402 -58.55 -59.75 29.57
C VAL A 402 -58.46 -60.59 30.84
N PRO A 403 -59.21 -61.70 30.96
CA PRO A 403 -59.24 -62.50 32.18
C PRO A 403 -57.85 -62.96 32.62
N TYR A 404 -57.56 -62.83 33.92
CA TYR A 404 -56.30 -63.21 34.56
C TYR A 404 -55.05 -62.43 34.09
N GLN A 405 -55.23 -61.33 33.34
CA GLN A 405 -54.13 -60.50 32.83
C GLN A 405 -54.19 -59.03 33.29
N SER A 406 -55.36 -58.49 33.61
CA SER A 406 -55.52 -57.13 34.16
C SER A 406 -55.53 -57.14 35.69
N TYR A 407 -55.04 -56.06 36.30
CA TYR A 407 -55.18 -55.80 37.74
C TYR A 407 -56.55 -55.24 38.14
N TYR A 408 -57.31 -54.79 37.14
CA TYR A 408 -58.62 -54.17 37.33
C TYR A 408 -59.74 -55.15 37.03
N GLU A 409 -60.93 -54.83 37.51
CA GLU A 409 -62.18 -55.50 37.18
C GLU A 409 -63.13 -54.53 36.44
N PRO A 410 -64.00 -55.03 35.54
CA PRO A 410 -65.04 -54.19 34.92
C PRO A 410 -65.87 -53.44 35.97
N GLY A 411 -65.92 -52.11 35.85
CA GLY A 411 -66.57 -51.19 36.78
C GLY A 411 -65.62 -50.41 37.68
N ASP A 412 -64.34 -50.78 37.75
CA ASP A 412 -63.33 -50.05 38.51
C ASP A 412 -63.16 -48.62 38.00
N ARG A 413 -62.86 -47.71 38.92
CA ARG A 413 -62.63 -46.29 38.62
C ARG A 413 -61.23 -45.90 39.04
N GLU A 414 -60.50 -45.23 38.16
CA GLU A 414 -59.17 -44.70 38.44
C GLU A 414 -59.09 -43.26 37.93
N SER A 415 -58.39 -42.43 38.68
CA SER A 415 -58.02 -41.08 38.29
C SER A 415 -56.51 -40.97 38.23
N SER A 416 -56.00 -40.35 37.17
CA SER A 416 -54.56 -40.18 36.96
C SER A 416 -54.25 -38.76 36.52
N THR A 417 -53.06 -38.27 36.88
CA THR A 417 -52.53 -37.00 36.38
C THR A 417 -51.21 -37.27 35.70
N LEU A 418 -51.10 -36.80 34.46
CA LEU A 418 -49.92 -36.93 33.62
C LEU A 418 -49.40 -35.54 33.29
N TYR A 419 -48.09 -35.35 33.46
CA TYR A 419 -47.36 -34.19 33.02
C TYR A 419 -46.57 -34.55 31.77
N LEU A 420 -46.72 -33.72 30.73
CA LEU A 420 -46.06 -33.88 29.44
C LEU A 420 -45.26 -32.60 29.15
N LEU A 421 -43.94 -32.74 28.95
CA LEU A 421 -43.09 -31.63 28.55
C LEU A 421 -42.74 -31.76 27.08
N TYR A 422 -43.33 -30.87 26.30
CA TYR A 422 -43.04 -30.72 24.88
C TYR A 422 -41.98 -29.64 24.69
N LEU A 423 -41.10 -29.86 23.72
CA LEU A 423 -40.11 -28.90 23.30
C LEU A 423 -40.38 -28.54 21.85
N ILE A 424 -40.55 -27.26 21.59
CA ILE A 424 -40.60 -26.66 20.26
C ILE A 424 -39.21 -26.13 20.00
N GLU A 425 -38.47 -26.78 19.12
CA GLU A 425 -37.09 -26.46 18.82
C GLU A 425 -37.00 -25.50 17.64
N GLU A 426 -35.95 -24.69 17.67
CA GLU A 426 -35.65 -23.69 16.66
C GLU A 426 -36.80 -22.68 16.49
N VAL A 427 -37.34 -22.20 17.62
CA VAL A 427 -38.39 -21.16 17.62
C VAL A 427 -37.80 -19.84 17.15
N MET A 428 -38.49 -19.19 16.20
CA MET A 428 -37.96 -18.04 15.49
C MET A 428 -36.64 -18.42 14.82
N TYR A 429 -36.58 -19.56 14.11
CA TYR A 429 -35.46 -19.89 13.25
C TYR A 429 -35.52 -19.06 11.97
N ASP A 430 -34.39 -18.44 11.57
CA ASP A 430 -34.21 -17.54 10.41
C ASP A 430 -35.12 -16.29 10.28
N ARG A 431 -36.31 -16.26 10.89
CA ARG A 431 -37.29 -15.15 10.92
C ARG A 431 -37.74 -14.76 12.34
N PRO A 432 -38.31 -13.56 12.53
CA PRO A 432 -38.81 -13.10 13.83
C PRO A 432 -40.25 -13.54 14.14
N LEU A 433 -40.73 -14.63 13.51
CA LEU A 433 -42.09 -15.13 13.70
C LEU A 433 -42.07 -16.25 14.73
N VAL A 434 -42.89 -16.13 15.78
CA VAL A 434 -42.89 -17.08 16.91
C VAL A 434 -43.46 -18.44 16.52
N GLU A 435 -44.33 -18.45 15.51
CA GLU A 435 -44.89 -19.64 14.90
C GLU A 435 -43.94 -20.35 13.93
N ASP A 436 -42.81 -19.75 13.54
CA ASP A 436 -41.80 -20.40 12.71
C ASP A 436 -40.86 -21.25 13.59
N PHE A 437 -41.16 -22.55 13.64
CA PHE A 437 -40.37 -23.59 14.31
C PHE A 437 -40.17 -24.80 13.40
N ARG A 438 -39.10 -25.57 13.64
CA ARG A 438 -38.78 -26.76 12.82
C ARG A 438 -39.47 -28.02 13.31
N GLU A 439 -39.44 -28.24 14.61
CA GLU A 439 -39.87 -29.51 15.19
C GLU A 439 -40.54 -29.30 16.55
N ILE A 440 -41.53 -30.14 16.83
CA ILE A 440 -42.18 -30.25 18.13
C ILE A 440 -42.09 -31.71 18.57
N ASN A 441 -41.57 -31.93 19.78
CA ASN A 441 -41.32 -33.26 20.32
C ASN A 441 -41.69 -33.34 21.79
N LEU A 442 -42.25 -34.46 22.20
CA LEU A 442 -42.29 -34.80 23.63
C LEU A 442 -40.87 -35.15 24.07
N ARG A 443 -40.35 -34.46 25.10
CA ARG A 443 -39.03 -34.73 25.68
C ARG A 443 -39.11 -35.43 27.03
N PHE A 444 -40.08 -35.09 27.86
CA PHE A 444 -40.29 -35.73 29.17
C PHE A 444 -41.75 -36.01 29.43
N HIS A 445 -42.02 -37.07 30.19
CA HIS A 445 -43.35 -37.39 30.72
C HIS A 445 -43.22 -37.99 32.12
N GLY A 446 -44.25 -37.83 32.94
CA GLY A 446 -44.28 -38.41 34.28
C GLY A 446 -45.52 -37.99 35.07
N ASP A 447 -45.61 -38.45 36.31
CA ASP A 447 -46.71 -38.20 37.25
C ASP A 447 -46.38 -37.12 38.29
N VAL A 448 -45.14 -36.62 38.31
CA VAL A 448 -44.66 -35.57 39.23
C VAL A 448 -44.13 -34.36 38.45
N GLU A 449 -44.79 -33.20 38.62
CA GLU A 449 -44.43 -31.94 37.93
C GLU A 449 -42.98 -31.50 38.18
N LEU A 450 -42.56 -31.49 39.46
CA LEU A 450 -41.25 -30.96 39.87
C LEU A 450 -40.09 -31.79 39.32
N ASP A 451 -40.27 -33.11 39.24
CA ASP A 451 -39.23 -34.02 38.72
C ASP A 451 -39.02 -33.77 37.23
N LEU A 452 -40.10 -33.52 36.47
CA LEU A 452 -40.01 -33.13 35.06
C LEU A 452 -39.30 -31.79 34.88
N ILE A 453 -39.67 -30.77 35.64
CA ILE A 453 -39.05 -29.44 35.54
C ILE A 453 -37.56 -29.52 35.90
N SER A 454 -37.21 -30.26 36.95
CA SER A 454 -35.81 -30.43 37.37
C SER A 454 -35.00 -31.19 36.31
N GLY A 455 -35.57 -32.25 35.73
CA GLY A 455 -34.94 -33.02 34.65
C GLY A 455 -34.72 -32.17 33.40
N PHE A 456 -35.75 -31.42 32.98
CA PHE A 456 -35.68 -30.49 31.85
C PHE A 456 -34.63 -29.40 32.06
N LYS A 457 -34.67 -28.66 33.18
CA LYS A 457 -33.70 -27.59 33.44
C LYS A 457 -32.28 -28.12 33.59
N GLY A 458 -32.10 -29.33 34.12
CA GLY A 458 -30.79 -29.99 34.21
C GLY A 458 -30.24 -30.43 32.86
N GLN A 459 -31.09 -30.87 31.92
CA GLN A 459 -30.67 -31.34 30.60
C GLN A 459 -30.49 -30.21 29.58
N TYR A 460 -31.34 -29.19 29.63
CA TYR A 460 -31.39 -28.12 28.63
C TYR A 460 -30.86 -26.78 29.15
N GLY A 461 -30.68 -26.59 30.45
CA GLY A 461 -30.08 -25.38 31.02
C GLY A 461 -28.56 -25.48 31.13
N GLY A 462 -27.86 -24.34 31.06
CA GLY A 462 -26.41 -24.31 31.22
C GLY A 462 -25.82 -22.89 31.18
N ASN A 463 -24.49 -22.81 31.07
CA ASN A 463 -23.80 -21.51 31.06
C ASN A 463 -24.14 -20.63 29.84
N GLN A 464 -24.48 -21.24 28.71
CA GLN A 464 -24.85 -20.54 27.47
C GLN A 464 -26.35 -20.55 27.20
N MET A 465 -27.07 -21.57 27.68
CA MET A 465 -28.52 -21.72 27.48
C MET A 465 -29.26 -21.26 28.74
N MET A 466 -29.92 -20.12 28.64
CA MET A 466 -30.72 -19.54 29.71
C MET A 466 -32.18 -19.93 29.54
N ILE A 467 -32.81 -20.34 30.63
CA ILE A 467 -34.23 -20.72 30.65
C ILE A 467 -34.99 -19.72 31.52
N VAL A 468 -35.95 -19.03 30.92
CA VAL A 468 -36.79 -18.03 31.59
C VAL A 468 -38.25 -18.44 31.53
N ASP A 469 -39.01 -18.09 32.57
CA ASP A 469 -40.47 -18.30 32.60
C ASP A 469 -41.17 -17.37 31.61
N VAL A 470 -42.23 -17.88 30.98
CA VAL A 470 -43.04 -17.16 30.00
C VAL A 470 -44.50 -17.22 30.42
N PRO A 471 -45.27 -16.12 30.31
CA PRO A 471 -46.70 -16.13 30.56
C PRO A 471 -47.43 -17.13 29.65
N VAL A 472 -48.36 -17.89 30.23
CA VAL A 472 -49.23 -18.79 29.47
C VAL A 472 -50.38 -17.99 28.87
N PRO A 473 -50.70 -18.14 27.58
CA PRO A 473 -51.89 -17.51 27.01
C PRO A 473 -53.16 -18.04 27.69
N ALA A 474 -54.07 -17.14 28.06
CA ALA A 474 -55.24 -17.45 28.90
C ALA A 474 -56.13 -18.58 28.32
N ASP A 475 -56.29 -18.65 27.00
CA ASP A 475 -57.12 -19.66 26.34
C ASP A 475 -56.53 -21.08 26.40
N TYR A 476 -55.25 -21.20 26.74
CA TYR A 476 -54.51 -22.47 26.79
C TYR A 476 -54.07 -22.84 28.22
N GLU A 477 -54.37 -22.01 29.22
CA GLU A 477 -54.10 -22.32 30.62
C GLU A 477 -54.90 -23.54 31.08
N TYR A 478 -54.29 -24.36 31.95
CA TYR A 478 -55.02 -25.44 32.62
C TYR A 478 -56.10 -24.87 33.53
N ASP A 479 -57.35 -24.94 33.08
CA ASP A 479 -58.50 -24.61 33.90
C ASP A 479 -58.92 -25.83 34.74
N GLN A 480 -59.03 -25.65 36.07
CA GLN A 480 -59.59 -26.67 36.96
C GLN A 480 -61.12 -26.82 36.77
N ALA A 481 -61.76 -25.89 36.08
CA ALA A 481 -63.21 -25.77 35.97
C ALA A 481 -63.73 -25.90 34.53
N VAL A 482 -63.57 -27.07 33.90
CA VAL A 482 -64.38 -27.40 32.70
C VAL A 482 -65.29 -28.58 32.97
N THR A 483 -66.58 -28.24 33.03
CA THR A 483 -67.74 -29.12 32.93
C THR A 483 -67.82 -29.63 31.49
N PRO A 484 -68.07 -30.93 31.24
CA PRO A 484 -67.81 -31.56 29.95
C PRO A 484 -68.62 -30.95 28.80
N VAL A 485 -67.94 -30.63 27.71
CA VAL A 485 -68.54 -30.56 26.38
C VAL A 485 -68.13 -31.85 25.66
N VAL A 486 -69.10 -32.70 25.40
CA VAL A 486 -68.96 -33.88 24.54
C VAL A 486 -70.19 -33.89 23.64
N PRO A 487 -70.07 -34.10 22.32
CA PRO A 487 -71.07 -34.84 21.57
C PRO A 487 -70.91 -36.35 21.78
#